data_AF-A0A7X6MXB2-F1
#
_entry.id   AF-A0A7X6MXB2-F1
#
_cell.length_a   1.000
_cell.length_b   1.000
_cell.length_c   1.000
_cell.angle_alpha   90.00
_cell.angle_beta   90.00
_cell.angle_gamma   90.00
#
_symmetry.space_group_name_H-M   'P 1'
#
loop_
_entity.id
_entity.type
_entity.pdbx_description
1 polymer ?
#
loop_
_entity_poly.entity_id
_entity_poly.type
_entity_poly.pdbx_seq_one_letter_code
_entity_poly.pdbx_strand_id
1 'polypeptide(L)'
;MSEGKSIGLQLESTRPLSRAERRAQAARIHGEEEPTEPTPAPAQVVPPQPQDVMPKANPDTTEQQGSSGSVKLKPRRRATKGPFSTQLHVATLARIEWITRRGYVLTDTVDDAINAYLDAANVPRPDENGHMPPS
;
A
#
# COMPACT_ATOMS: atom_id res chain seq x y z
N MET A 1 7.66 12.90 67.32
CA MET A 1 7.49 13.22 65.89
C MET A 1 8.77 12.79 65.21
N SER A 2 8.77 11.65 64.52
CA SER A 2 9.99 11.07 63.93
C SER A 2 10.10 11.44 62.45
N GLU A 3 11.28 11.94 62.07
CA GLU A 3 11.68 12.25 60.70
C GLU A 3 11.82 10.98 59.84
N GLY A 4 11.34 11.04 58.60
CA GLY A 4 11.59 10.05 57.56
C GLY A 4 12.08 10.74 56.28
N LYS A 5 13.40 10.73 56.07
CA LYS A 5 14.08 11.27 54.88
C LYS A 5 13.70 10.42 53.66
N SER A 6 12.97 10.99 52.71
CA SER A 6 12.67 10.33 51.42
C SER A 6 13.95 10.17 50.59
N ILE A 7 14.42 8.92 50.48
CA ILE A 7 15.44 8.47 49.52
C ILE A 7 14.76 8.44 48.15
N GLY A 8 14.80 9.56 47.43
CA GLY A 8 14.40 9.61 46.03
C GLY A 8 15.48 8.95 45.16
N LEU A 9 15.10 7.94 44.37
CA LEU A 9 15.96 7.39 43.32
C LEU A 9 16.33 8.52 42.34
N GLN A 10 17.63 8.77 42.17
CA GLN A 10 18.11 9.71 41.15
C GLN A 10 17.94 9.08 39.77
N LEU A 11 16.92 9.55 39.05
CA LEU A 11 16.74 9.25 37.63
C LEU A 11 17.73 10.14 36.86
N GLU A 12 18.80 9.53 36.34
CA GLU A 12 19.75 10.21 35.47
C GLU A 12 19.01 10.86 34.29
N SER A 13 19.27 12.14 34.09
CA SER A 13 18.54 13.01 33.18
C SER A 13 18.61 12.51 31.73
N THR A 14 17.49 12.01 31.20
CA THR A 14 17.28 11.75 29.76
C THR A 14 17.09 13.09 29.02
N ARG A 15 18.13 13.94 29.02
CA ARG A 15 18.14 15.11 28.13
C ARG A 15 18.51 14.66 26.73
N PRO A 16 17.69 14.95 25.70
CA PRO A 16 18.04 14.63 24.33
C PRO A 16 19.27 15.44 23.90
N LEU A 17 20.18 14.79 23.17
CA LEU A 17 21.39 15.38 22.60
C LEU A 17 21.07 16.64 21.78
N SER A 18 21.84 17.70 22.02
CA SER A 18 21.72 18.98 21.32
C SER A 18 21.97 18.83 19.81
N ARG A 19 21.37 19.72 19.02
CA ARG A 19 21.56 19.79 17.55
C ARG A 19 23.03 19.92 17.16
N ALA A 20 23.84 20.58 17.99
CA ALA A 20 25.28 20.74 17.79
C ALA A 20 25.99 19.38 17.79
N GLU A 21 25.64 18.51 18.72
CA GLU A 21 26.25 17.18 18.88
C GLU A 21 25.85 16.23 17.75
N ARG A 22 24.60 16.33 17.28
CA ARG A 22 24.13 15.60 16.09
C ARG A 22 24.91 15.98 14.82
N ARG A 23 25.31 17.25 14.66
CA ARG A 23 26.13 17.68 13.51
C ARG A 23 27.57 17.14 13.59
N ALA A 24 28.15 17.07 14.79
CA ALA A 24 29.49 16.52 14.99
C ALA A 24 29.55 15.01 14.65
N GLN A 25 28.48 14.25 14.93
CA GLN A 25 28.41 12.83 14.58
C GLN A 25 28.27 12.59 13.06
N ALA A 26 27.57 13.46 12.34
CA ALA A 26 27.40 13.33 10.88
C ALA A 26 28.69 13.58 10.08
N ALA A 27 29.63 14.35 10.62
CA ALA A 27 30.92 14.62 9.98
C ALA A 27 31.92 13.44 10.06
N ARG A 28 31.59 12.36 10.79
CA ARG A 28 32.47 11.19 10.96
C ARG A 28 32.19 10.02 10.03
N ILE A 29 31.07 10.02 9.32
CA ILE A 29 30.63 8.88 8.52
C ILE A 29 30.54 9.36 7.08
N HIS A 30 31.64 9.42 6.34
CA HIS A 30 31.71 9.43 4.87
C HIS A 30 33.19 9.66 4.49
N GLY A 31 33.92 8.56 4.32
CA GLY A 31 35.31 8.55 3.90
C GLY A 31 35.67 7.18 3.36
N GLU A 32 35.06 6.83 2.22
CA GLU A 32 35.39 5.80 1.21
C GLU A 32 34.22 5.85 0.21
N GLU A 33 34.27 6.57 -0.94
CA GLU A 33 34.95 6.24 -2.22
C GLU A 33 34.77 4.75 -2.58
N GLU A 34 34.16 4.34 -3.70
CA GLU A 34 34.27 4.85 -5.07
C GLU A 34 33.01 4.58 -5.94
N PRO A 35 32.83 5.34 -7.04
CA PRO A 35 31.81 5.17 -8.06
C PRO A 35 32.25 4.23 -9.19
N THR A 36 31.35 3.37 -9.67
CA THR A 36 31.54 2.70 -10.97
C THR A 36 30.18 2.53 -11.67
N GLU A 37 29.86 3.47 -12.55
CA GLU A 37 29.04 3.24 -13.75
C GLU A 37 30.01 2.99 -14.94
N PRO A 38 29.60 2.54 -16.14
CA PRO A 38 28.38 1.82 -16.56
C PRO A 38 28.73 0.61 -17.48
N THR A 39 27.76 -0.24 -17.82
CA THR A 39 27.81 -1.01 -19.07
C THR A 39 26.39 -1.18 -19.63
N PRO A 40 26.02 -0.45 -20.69
CA PRO A 40 24.86 -0.75 -21.50
C PRO A 40 25.31 -1.56 -22.72
N ALA A 41 24.88 -2.81 -22.83
CA ALA A 41 24.95 -3.57 -24.08
C ALA A 41 23.52 -3.84 -24.58
N PRO A 42 23.13 -3.31 -25.75
CA PRO A 42 21.79 -3.41 -26.29
C PRO A 42 21.62 -4.72 -27.06
N ALA A 43 20.53 -5.44 -26.83
CA ALA A 43 20.05 -6.45 -27.76
C ALA A 43 18.57 -6.18 -28.07
N GLN A 44 18.35 -5.81 -29.33
CA GLN A 44 17.07 -5.46 -29.93
C GLN A 44 16.29 -6.71 -30.38
N VAL A 45 15.03 -6.47 -30.77
CA VAL A 45 14.15 -7.26 -31.66
C VAL A 45 13.62 -8.57 -31.04
N VAL A 46 12.32 -8.83 -30.89
CA VAL A 46 11.21 -8.72 -31.85
C VAL A 46 9.85 -8.62 -31.11
N PRO A 47 8.97 -7.64 -31.40
CA PRO A 47 7.55 -7.73 -31.08
C PRO A 47 6.78 -8.42 -32.23
N PRO A 48 6.03 -9.52 -32.01
CA PRO A 48 5.05 -9.93 -32.99
C PRO A 48 3.85 -8.98 -32.94
N GLN A 49 3.61 -8.31 -34.07
CA GLN A 49 2.50 -7.41 -34.31
C GLN A 49 1.13 -8.09 -34.14
N PRO A 50 0.09 -7.30 -33.78
CA PRO A 50 -1.27 -7.76 -33.58
C PRO A 50 -1.89 -8.27 -34.89
N GLN A 51 -2.63 -9.37 -34.79
CA GLN A 51 -3.21 -10.03 -35.94
C GLN A 51 -4.48 -9.30 -36.40
N ASP A 52 -4.55 -9.16 -37.72
CA ASP A 52 -5.58 -8.61 -38.58
C ASP A 52 -7.01 -8.65 -38.04
N VAL A 53 -7.57 -7.46 -37.92
CA VAL A 53 -9.00 -7.21 -37.81
C VAL A 53 -9.60 -7.20 -39.21
N MET A 54 -10.57 -8.08 -39.50
CA MET A 54 -11.57 -7.77 -40.52
C MET A 54 -12.99 -8.14 -40.08
N PRO A 55 -13.99 -7.35 -40.51
CA PRO A 55 -15.23 -7.15 -39.82
C PRO A 55 -16.35 -8.02 -40.40
N LYS A 56 -17.33 -8.38 -39.57
CA LYS A 56 -18.63 -8.82 -40.08
C LYS A 56 -19.72 -7.93 -39.51
N ALA A 57 -20.15 -7.00 -40.35
CA ALA A 57 -21.38 -6.26 -40.22
C ALA A 57 -22.58 -7.21 -40.28
N ASN A 58 -23.57 -7.00 -39.42
CA ASN A 58 -24.82 -6.40 -39.86
C ASN A 58 -25.60 -5.80 -38.70
N PRO A 59 -26.33 -4.69 -38.95
CA PRO A 59 -27.03 -3.91 -37.94
C PRO A 59 -28.42 -4.52 -37.72
N ASP A 60 -28.71 -4.93 -36.49
CA ASP A 60 -30.10 -5.05 -36.07
C ASP A 60 -30.40 -3.90 -35.10
N THR A 61 -31.04 -2.90 -35.69
CA THR A 61 -31.67 -1.78 -35.04
C THR A 61 -32.71 -2.30 -34.05
N THR A 62 -32.37 -2.31 -32.77
CA THR A 62 -33.39 -2.22 -31.72
C THR A 62 -33.31 -0.84 -31.10
N GLU A 63 -34.05 0.09 -31.70
CA GLU A 63 -34.48 1.32 -31.04
C GLU A 63 -35.38 0.93 -29.86
N GLN A 64 -34.79 0.76 -28.67
CA GLN A 64 -35.55 0.79 -27.43
C GLN A 64 -35.29 2.12 -26.73
N GLN A 65 -36.26 3.01 -26.98
CA GLN A 65 -36.91 3.86 -26.00
C GLN A 65 -36.01 4.62 -25.03
N GLY A 66 -35.99 5.93 -25.27
CA GLY A 66 -35.61 6.94 -24.29
C GLY A 66 -36.23 6.67 -22.93
N SER A 67 -35.38 6.27 -22.00
CA SER A 67 -35.46 6.72 -20.64
C SER A 67 -34.41 7.81 -20.51
N SER A 68 -34.82 9.06 -20.62
CA SER A 68 -34.11 10.17 -19.99
C SER A 68 -34.22 9.98 -18.47
N GLY A 69 -33.60 8.91 -17.98
CA GLY A 69 -33.35 8.68 -16.58
C GLY A 69 -32.34 9.73 -16.18
N SER A 70 -32.77 10.66 -15.34
CA SER A 70 -31.85 11.50 -14.58
C SER A 70 -30.71 10.61 -14.10
N VAL A 71 -29.47 10.97 -14.46
CA VAL A 71 -28.27 10.27 -13.98
C VAL A 71 -28.23 10.51 -12.48
N LYS A 72 -28.91 9.65 -11.75
CA LYS A 72 -28.96 9.69 -10.30
C LYS A 72 -27.61 9.16 -9.87
N LEU A 73 -26.70 10.09 -9.65
CA LEU A 73 -25.37 9.81 -9.11
C LEU A 73 -25.59 8.96 -7.86
N LYS A 74 -25.20 7.68 -7.93
CA LYS A 74 -25.31 6.76 -6.80
C LYS A 74 -24.59 7.46 -5.64
N PRO A 75 -25.26 7.71 -4.50
CA PRO A 75 -24.62 8.36 -3.38
C PRO A 75 -23.38 7.57 -3.01
N ARG A 76 -22.28 8.28 -2.75
CA ARG A 76 -21.00 7.70 -2.31
C ARG A 76 -21.27 6.82 -1.09
N ARG A 77 -21.47 5.52 -1.29
CA ARG A 77 -21.61 4.55 -0.21
C ARG A 77 -20.25 4.52 0.48
N ARG A 78 -20.22 5.04 1.70
CA ARG A 78 -19.07 4.87 2.59
C ARG A 78 -19.09 3.39 2.97
N ALA A 79 -18.28 2.57 2.31
CA ALA A 79 -18.09 1.19 2.70
C ALA A 79 -17.58 1.20 4.15
N THR A 80 -18.28 0.49 5.03
CA THR A 80 -17.90 0.40 6.44
C THR A 80 -16.67 -0.50 6.52
N LYS A 81 -15.50 0.07 6.83
CA LYS A 81 -14.28 -0.71 7.06
C LYS A 81 -14.33 -1.29 8.49
N GLY A 82 -14.18 -2.61 8.61
CA GLY A 82 -14.04 -3.29 9.90
C GLY A 82 -12.57 -3.31 10.38
N PRO A 83 -12.31 -3.37 11.70
CA PRO A 83 -10.95 -3.55 12.20
C PRO A 83 -10.41 -4.94 11.82
N PHE A 84 -9.14 -5.01 11.40
CA PHE A 84 -8.44 -6.26 11.07
C PHE A 84 -7.25 -6.46 12.02
N SER A 85 -7.46 -7.20 13.09
CA SER A 85 -6.45 -7.46 14.13
C SER A 85 -5.84 -8.84 13.94
N THR A 86 -4.75 -8.92 13.17
CA THR A 86 -3.97 -10.15 12.99
C THR A 86 -2.51 -9.96 13.38
N GLN A 87 -1.87 -11.04 13.81
CA GLN A 87 -0.43 -11.05 14.10
C GLN A 87 0.33 -11.45 12.84
N LEU A 88 1.36 -10.68 12.50
CA LEU A 88 2.20 -10.91 11.32
C LEU A 88 3.63 -11.24 11.72
N HIS A 89 4.30 -12.03 10.88
CA HIS A 89 5.71 -12.33 11.06
C HIS A 89 6.57 -11.05 10.93
N VAL A 90 7.67 -10.98 11.69
CA VAL A 90 8.57 -9.81 11.74
C VAL A 90 9.09 -9.43 10.34
N ALA A 91 9.45 -10.43 9.53
CA ALA A 91 9.90 -10.19 8.15
C ALA A 91 8.83 -9.54 7.27
N THR A 92 7.55 -9.92 7.46
CA THR A 92 6.43 -9.33 6.72
C THR A 92 6.18 -7.89 7.16
N LEU A 93 6.25 -7.62 8.47
CA LEU A 93 6.14 -6.27 9.02
C LEU A 93 7.22 -5.35 8.46
N ALA A 94 8.46 -5.82 8.33
CA ALA A 94 9.55 -5.04 7.74
C ALA A 94 9.27 -4.67 6.26
N ARG A 95 8.68 -5.59 5.48
CA ARG A 95 8.28 -5.33 4.09
C ARG A 95 7.16 -4.30 4.02
N ILE A 96 6.18 -4.41 4.90
CA ILE A 96 5.07 -3.46 5.02
C ILE A 96 5.60 -2.08 5.41
N GLU A 97 6.54 -2.00 6.35
CA GLU A 97 7.12 -0.72 6.75
C GLU A 97 7.93 -0.08 5.60
N TRP A 98 8.64 -0.89 4.81
CA TRP A 98 9.41 -0.39 3.68
C TRP A 98 8.52 0.26 2.61
N ILE A 99 7.34 -0.31 2.33
CA ILE A 99 6.37 0.30 1.40
C ILE A 99 5.69 1.51 2.02
N THR A 100 5.34 1.51 3.31
CA THR A 100 4.68 2.69 3.91
C THR A 100 5.59 3.92 3.93
N ARG A 101 6.91 3.73 4.10
CA ARG A 101 7.91 4.81 3.94
C ARG A 101 7.95 5.42 2.54
N ARG A 102 7.43 4.72 1.53
CA ARG A 102 7.34 5.18 0.13
C ARG A 102 6.02 5.87 -0.21
N GLY A 103 5.18 6.12 0.80
CA GLY A 103 3.91 6.83 0.65
C GLY A 103 2.70 5.93 0.42
N TYR A 104 2.86 4.61 0.49
CA TYR A 104 1.73 3.69 0.42
C TYR A 104 0.93 3.70 1.74
N VAL A 105 -0.40 3.73 1.63
CA VAL A 105 -1.29 3.71 2.80
C VAL A 105 -1.40 2.26 3.28
N LEU A 106 -1.08 2.03 4.56
CA LEU A 106 -1.10 0.68 5.16
C LEU A 106 -2.46 -0.01 4.97
N THR A 107 -3.55 0.70 5.28
CA THR A 107 -4.91 0.17 5.18
C THR A 107 -5.24 -0.29 3.77
N ASP A 108 -4.92 0.52 2.76
CA ASP A 108 -5.25 0.19 1.37
C ASP A 108 -4.33 -0.91 0.84
N THR A 109 -3.05 -0.89 1.22
CA THR A 109 -2.11 -1.94 0.80
C THR A 109 -2.46 -3.30 1.38
N VAL A 110 -2.87 -3.35 2.65
CA VAL A 110 -3.29 -4.59 3.31
C VAL A 110 -4.59 -5.10 2.70
N ASP A 111 -5.56 -4.21 2.45
CA ASP A 111 -6.82 -4.56 1.80
C ASP A 111 -6.59 -5.11 0.38
N ASP A 112 -5.79 -4.42 -0.44
CA ASP A 112 -5.43 -4.85 -1.79
C ASP A 112 -4.68 -6.18 -1.79
N ALA A 113 -3.72 -6.38 -0.89
CA ALA A 113 -2.96 -7.61 -0.80
C ALA A 113 -3.83 -8.81 -0.39
N ILE A 114 -4.77 -8.61 0.54
CA ILE A 114 -5.73 -9.64 0.95
C ILE A 114 -6.67 -9.97 -0.20
N ASN A 115 -7.26 -8.97 -0.86
CA ASN A 115 -8.15 -9.20 -1.99
C ASN A 115 -7.44 -9.90 -3.15
N ALA A 116 -6.20 -9.51 -3.48
CA ALA A 116 -5.41 -10.17 -4.51
C ALA A 116 -5.10 -11.64 -4.17
N TYR A 117 -4.82 -11.94 -2.90
CA TYR A 117 -4.65 -13.32 -2.46
C TYR A 117 -5.95 -14.14 -2.58
N LEU A 118 -7.09 -13.56 -2.19
CA LEU A 118 -8.41 -14.20 -2.29
C LEU A 118 -8.83 -14.43 -3.74
N ASP A 119 -8.59 -13.46 -4.62
CA ASP A 119 -8.84 -13.58 -6.06
C ASP A 119 -7.98 -14.70 -6.66
N ALA A 120 -6.69 -14.78 -6.30
CA ALA A 120 -5.79 -15.84 -6.75
C ALA A 120 -6.23 -17.23 -6.25
N ALA A 121 -6.90 -17.28 -5.08
CA ALA A 121 -7.52 -18.48 -4.54
C ALA A 121 -8.93 -18.76 -5.13
N ASN A 122 -9.41 -17.96 -6.08
CA ASN A 122 -10.76 -18.03 -6.66
C ASN A 122 -11.88 -17.93 -5.62
N VAL A 123 -11.66 -17.18 -4.53
CA VAL A 123 -12.71 -16.90 -3.54
C VAL A 123 -13.72 -15.93 -4.17
N PRO A 124 -15.03 -16.26 -4.17
CA PRO A 124 -16.05 -15.38 -4.73
C PRO A 124 -16.08 -14.01 -4.06
N ARG A 125 -16.41 -12.98 -4.84
CA ARG A 125 -16.57 -11.62 -4.31
C ARG A 125 -17.96 -11.43 -3.70
N PRO A 126 -18.07 -10.62 -2.64
CA PRO A 126 -19.35 -10.28 -2.04
C PRO A 126 -20.19 -9.39 -2.96
N ASP A 127 -21.52 -9.41 -2.76
CA ASP A 127 -22.46 -8.54 -3.46
C ASP A 127 -22.33 -7.05 -3.04
N GLU A 128 -23.15 -6.16 -3.64
CA GLU A 128 -23.17 -4.72 -3.29
C GLU A 128 -23.56 -4.45 -1.81
N ASN A 129 -24.04 -5.46 -1.08
CA ASN A 129 -24.42 -5.39 0.32
C ASN A 129 -23.40 -6.08 1.25
N GLY A 130 -22.33 -6.66 0.73
CA GLY A 130 -21.31 -7.36 1.50
C GLY A 130 -21.63 -8.82 1.81
N HIS A 131 -22.66 -9.41 1.19
CA HIS A 131 -23.02 -10.80 1.37
C HIS A 131 -22.22 -11.70 0.42
N MET A 132 -21.64 -12.77 0.97
CA MET A 132 -21.01 -13.83 0.19
C MET A 132 -22.08 -14.68 -0.52
N PRO A 133 -21.78 -15.23 -1.71
CA PRO A 133 -22.66 -16.19 -2.35
C PRO A 133 -22.77 -17.48 -1.51
N PRO A 134 -23.87 -18.25 -1.67
CA PRO A 134 -24.00 -19.53 -1.00
C PRO A 134 -22.87 -20.48 -1.43
N SER A 135 -22.31 -21.21 -0.47
CA SER A 135 -21.24 -22.21 -0.63
C SER A 135 -21.75 -23.53 -1.20
#